data_AF-A0A9E7HUI5-F1
#
_entry.id   AF-A0A9E7HUI5-F1
#
_cell.length_a   1.000
_cell.length_b   1.000
_cell.length_c   1.000
_cell.angle_alpha   90.00
_cell.angle_beta   90.00
_cell.angle_gamma   90.00
#
_symmetry.space_group_name_H-M   'P 1'
#
loop_
_entity.id
_entity.type
_entity.pdbx_description
1 polymer ?
#
loop_
_entity_poly.entity_id
_entity_poly.type
_entity_poly.pdbx_seq_one_letter_code
_entity_poly.pdbx_strand_id
1 'polypeptide(L)'
;MLAAELKNKYKKLSSIDKASKGWQNEYEVSSTQCMHGPKCKLGNYCTVGRRLQEVNILGGLILPVWGSIEKALSKQQVRQSHRRLRVVRLETTTDSQRIVGLLIPNAAIESVMQDLSGVADVEG
;
A
#
# COMPACT_ATOMS: atom_id res chain seq x y z
N MET A 1 25.68 16.11 10.56
CA MET A 1 25.96 16.53 9.17
C MET A 1 26.82 17.77 9.24
N LEU A 2 28.03 17.73 8.69
CA LEU A 2 28.97 18.85 8.77
C LEU A 2 28.57 19.95 7.77
N ALA A 3 28.88 21.22 8.08
CA ALA A 3 28.59 22.34 7.18
C ALA A 3 29.24 22.17 5.78
N ALA A 4 30.39 21.50 5.72
CA ALA A 4 31.05 21.15 4.46
C ALA A 4 30.23 20.14 3.63
N GLU A 5 29.61 19.14 4.27
CA GLU A 5 28.76 18.17 3.56
C GLU A 5 27.50 18.83 3.00
N LEU A 6 26.91 19.78 3.73
CA LEU A 6 25.73 20.51 3.27
C LEU A 6 26.03 21.31 2.00
N LYS A 7 27.16 22.01 1.95
CA LYS A 7 27.58 22.78 0.77
C LYS A 7 27.90 21.89 -0.44
N ASN A 8 28.39 20.67 -0.21
CA ASN A 8 28.69 19.73 -1.28
C ASN A 8 27.44 19.04 -1.84
N LYS A 9 26.46 18.71 -0.99
CA LYS A 9 25.29 17.90 -1.38
C LYS A 9 24.08 18.74 -1.77
N TYR A 10 23.99 19.99 -1.30
CA TYR A 10 22.80 20.81 -1.46
C TYR A 10 23.15 22.19 -2.01
N LYS A 11 22.27 22.70 -2.87
CA LYS A 11 22.33 24.06 -3.37
C LYS A 11 21.31 24.91 -2.64
N LYS A 12 21.75 26.05 -2.09
CA LYS A 12 20.83 27.02 -1.49
C LYS A 12 19.91 27.57 -2.58
N LEU A 13 18.60 27.47 -2.37
CA LEU A 13 17.60 28.12 -3.21
C LEU A 13 17.47 29.59 -2.80
N SER A 14 17.44 30.49 -3.78
CA SER A 14 17.26 31.93 -3.57
C SER A 14 15.81 32.40 -3.71
N SER A 15 14.93 31.55 -4.26
CA SER A 15 13.52 31.87 -4.52
C SER A 15 12.63 30.96 -3.69
N ILE A 16 11.74 31.58 -2.91
CA ILE A 16 10.72 30.90 -2.12
C ILE A 16 9.75 30.16 -3.03
N ASP A 17 9.37 30.75 -4.16
CA ASP A 17 8.45 30.12 -5.13
C ASP A 17 9.00 28.81 -5.68
N LYS A 18 10.31 28.75 -5.96
CA LYS A 18 10.96 27.51 -6.40
C LYS A 18 10.94 26.44 -5.32
N ALA A 19 11.15 26.81 -4.06
CA ALA A 19 11.08 25.88 -2.94
C ALA A 19 9.64 25.36 -2.76
N SER A 20 8.65 26.27 -2.75
CA SER A 20 7.23 25.95 -2.64
C SER A 20 6.78 25.00 -3.74
N LYS A 21 7.11 25.30 -5.01
CA LYS A 21 6.80 24.44 -6.15
C LYS A 21 7.45 23.05 -6.03
N GLY A 22 8.71 23.00 -5.58
CA GLY A 22 9.40 21.73 -5.33
C GLY A 22 8.67 20.87 -4.30
N TRP A 23 8.31 21.46 -3.15
CA TRP A 23 7.57 20.74 -2.11
C TRP A 23 6.18 20.33 -2.55
N GLN A 24 5.46 21.17 -3.30
CA GLN A 24 4.15 20.83 -3.83
C GLN A 24 4.23 19.64 -4.78
N ASN A 25 5.22 19.61 -5.66
CA ASN A 25 5.46 18.48 -6.55
C ASN A 25 5.76 17.18 -5.77
N GLU A 26 6.62 17.24 -4.75
CA GLU A 26 6.88 16.06 -3.90
C GLU A 26 5.63 15.61 -3.13
N TYR A 27 4.83 16.56 -2.64
CA TYR A 27 3.56 16.27 -1.95
C TYR A 27 2.54 15.57 -2.84
N GLU A 28 2.45 15.99 -4.10
CA GLU A 28 1.59 15.38 -5.12
C GLU A 28 2.09 13.98 -5.52
N VAL A 29 3.38 13.88 -5.89
CA VAL A 29 3.99 12.62 -6.34
C VAL A 29 4.01 11.57 -5.24
N SER A 30 4.27 11.95 -3.99
CA SER A 30 4.30 11.00 -2.86
C SER A 30 2.96 10.33 -2.56
N SER A 31 1.84 10.82 -3.11
CA SER A 31 0.55 10.13 -2.98
C SER A 31 0.52 8.79 -3.72
N THR A 32 1.21 8.68 -4.86
CA THR A 32 1.16 7.52 -5.76
C THR A 32 2.51 6.82 -5.94
N GLN A 33 3.62 7.55 -5.81
CA GLN A 33 4.96 7.05 -6.06
C GLN A 33 5.75 6.88 -4.76
N CYS A 34 6.47 5.76 -4.66
CA CYS A 34 7.40 5.55 -3.55
C CYS A 34 8.58 6.53 -3.60
N MET A 35 9.24 6.73 -2.46
CA MET A 35 10.38 7.66 -2.35
C MET A 35 11.62 7.23 -3.16
N HIS A 36 11.67 6.00 -3.66
CA HIS A 36 12.72 5.54 -4.57
C HIS A 36 12.56 6.10 -5.99
N GLY A 37 11.42 6.71 -6.29
CA GLY A 37 11.14 7.30 -7.60
C GLY A 37 10.66 6.30 -8.66
N PRO A 38 10.58 6.74 -9.93
CA PRO A 38 10.06 5.95 -11.04
C PRO A 38 10.87 4.68 -11.36
N LYS A 39 12.15 4.64 -10.95
CA LYS A 39 13.07 3.52 -11.19
C LYS A 39 13.08 2.50 -10.04
N CYS A 40 12.07 2.52 -9.17
CA CYS A 40 11.96 1.56 -8.09
C CYS A 40 11.86 0.12 -8.63
N LYS A 41 12.74 -0.77 -8.15
CA LYS A 41 12.73 -2.19 -8.55
C LYS A 41 11.45 -2.93 -8.17
N LEU A 42 10.69 -2.42 -7.20
CA LEU A 42 9.42 -2.98 -6.76
C LEU A 42 8.20 -2.33 -7.45
N GLY A 43 8.42 -1.28 -8.26
CA GLY A 43 7.37 -0.56 -8.99
C GLY A 43 6.19 -0.15 -8.11
N ASN A 44 4.98 -0.37 -8.62
CA ASN A 44 3.71 -0.01 -7.97
C ASN A 44 3.45 -0.77 -6.66
N TYR A 45 4.14 -1.89 -6.41
CA TYR A 45 4.03 -2.63 -5.16
C TYR A 45 4.81 -1.98 -4.00
N CYS A 46 5.68 -1.01 -4.29
CA CYS A 46 6.42 -0.29 -3.26
C CYS A 46 5.56 0.81 -2.64
N THR A 47 5.31 0.72 -1.34
CA THR A 47 4.60 1.76 -0.59
C THR A 47 5.55 2.60 0.30
N VAL A 48 6.85 2.38 0.19
CA VAL A 48 7.87 3.03 1.02
C VAL A 48 7.89 4.54 0.76
N GLY A 49 7.67 5.33 1.81
CA GLY A 49 7.68 6.79 1.73
C GLY A 49 6.50 7.39 0.96
N ARG A 50 5.47 6.60 0.62
CA ARG A 50 4.21 7.17 0.10
C ARG A 50 3.46 7.85 1.24
N ARG A 51 2.92 9.03 0.97
CA ARG A 51 2.08 9.79 1.90
C ARG A 51 0.70 9.16 2.09
N LEU A 52 0.16 8.57 1.03
CA LEU A 52 -1.09 7.83 1.06
C LEU A 52 -0.80 6.34 0.88
N GLN A 53 -1.33 5.52 1.79
CA GLN A 53 -1.25 4.08 1.71
C GLN A 53 -2.66 3.50 1.60
N GLU A 54 -2.85 2.68 0.58
CA GLU A 54 -4.08 1.93 0.38
C GLU A 54 -3.90 0.53 0.95
N VAL A 55 -4.81 0.14 1.83
CA VAL A 55 -4.86 -1.18 2.45
C VAL A 55 -6.23 -1.79 2.15
N ASN A 56 -6.22 -3.09 1.91
CA ASN A 56 -7.43 -3.84 1.64
C ASN A 56 -7.68 -4.84 2.76
N ILE A 57 -8.90 -4.84 3.29
CA ILE A 57 -9.27 -5.66 4.44
C ILE A 57 -10.47 -6.50 4.07
N LEU A 58 -10.30 -7.81 4.17
CA LEU A 58 -11.39 -8.75 4.08
C LEU A 58 -12.00 -8.93 5.48
N GLY A 59 -13.21 -8.42 5.67
CA GLY A 59 -14.02 -8.61 6.88
C GLY A 59 -15.04 -9.73 6.71
N GLY A 60 -15.80 -10.01 7.77
CA GLY A 60 -16.85 -11.03 7.77
C GLY A 60 -16.38 -12.42 8.20
N LEU A 61 -17.14 -13.45 7.81
CA LEU A 61 -16.79 -14.84 8.11
C LEU A 61 -15.62 -15.29 7.23
N ILE A 62 -14.44 -15.42 7.84
CA ILE A 62 -13.21 -15.77 7.13
C ILE A 62 -13.09 -17.27 6.82
N LEU A 63 -13.51 -18.13 7.76
CA LEU A 63 -13.33 -19.58 7.64
C LEU A 63 -13.98 -20.19 6.38
N PRO A 64 -15.21 -19.80 5.99
CA PRO A 64 -15.87 -20.34 4.80
C PRO A 64 -15.11 -20.05 3.49
N VAL A 65 -14.42 -18.92 3.44
CA VAL A 65 -13.71 -18.45 2.24
C VAL A 65 -12.20 -18.67 2.30
N TRP A 66 -11.69 -19.33 3.36
CA TRP A 66 -10.27 -19.49 3.62
C TRP A 66 -9.52 -20.14 2.45
N GLY A 67 -10.05 -21.24 1.91
CA GLY A 67 -9.45 -21.94 0.77
C GLY A 67 -9.35 -21.08 -0.49
N SER A 68 -10.35 -20.21 -0.74
CA SER A 68 -10.32 -19.26 -1.85
C SER A 68 -9.23 -18.21 -1.66
N ILE A 69 -9.03 -17.72 -0.44
CA ILE A 69 -7.96 -16.76 -0.11
C ILE A 69 -6.59 -17.40 -0.32
N GLU A 70 -6.36 -18.61 0.19
CA GLU A 70 -5.08 -19.32 0.04
C GLU A 70 -4.77 -19.59 -1.44
N LYS A 71 -5.77 -20.03 -2.20
CA LYS A 71 -5.65 -20.23 -3.66
C LYS A 71 -5.27 -18.94 -4.37
N ALA A 72 -5.95 -17.84 -4.09
CA ALA A 72 -5.64 -16.53 -4.67
C ALA A 72 -4.22 -16.06 -4.36
N LEU A 73 -3.75 -16.26 -3.12
CA LEU A 73 -2.38 -15.90 -2.71
C LEU A 73 -1.31 -16.81 -3.33
N SER A 74 -1.63 -18.07 -3.59
CA SER A 74 -0.69 -19.03 -4.19
C SER A 74 -0.33 -18.68 -5.64
N LYS A 75 -1.29 -18.11 -6.40
CA LYS A 75 -1.14 -17.68 -7.81
C LYS A 75 -0.18 -16.50 -7.98
N GLN A 76 0.13 -15.79 -6.89
CA GLN A 76 0.91 -14.56 -6.94
C GLN A 76 2.42 -14.83 -7.05
N GLN A 77 3.10 -14.34 -8.09
CA GLN A 77 4.56 -14.41 -8.25
C GLN A 77 5.35 -13.53 -7.26
N VAL A 78 4.77 -13.14 -6.12
CA VAL A 78 5.39 -12.26 -5.12
C VAL A 78 6.17 -13.10 -4.10
N ARG A 79 7.27 -12.55 -3.57
CA ARG A 79 8.10 -13.14 -2.51
C ARG A 79 7.22 -13.70 -1.38
N GLN A 80 7.56 -14.88 -0.84
CA GLN A 80 6.81 -15.54 0.24
C GLN A 80 6.50 -14.62 1.44
N SER A 81 7.42 -13.71 1.81
CA SER A 81 7.19 -12.76 2.90
C SER A 81 6.01 -11.80 2.68
N HIS A 82 5.63 -11.56 1.43
CA HIS A 82 4.50 -10.70 1.04
C HIS A 82 3.18 -11.47 0.91
N ARG A 83 3.19 -12.81 0.99
CA ARG A 83 1.97 -13.65 0.96
C ARG A 83 1.38 -13.91 2.35
N ARG A 84 2.00 -13.36 3.41
CA ARG A 84 1.56 -13.59 4.79
C ARG A 84 0.26 -12.85 5.08
N LEU A 85 -0.81 -13.59 5.31
CA LEU A 85 -2.05 -13.08 5.88
C LEU A 85 -1.79 -12.55 7.29
N ARG A 86 -2.42 -11.42 7.62
CA ARG A 86 -2.37 -10.82 8.95
C ARG A 86 -3.78 -10.45 9.36
N VAL A 87 -4.19 -10.85 10.55
CA VAL A 87 -5.38 -10.27 11.19
C VAL A 87 -5.00 -8.86 11.64
N VAL A 88 -5.80 -7.89 11.24
CA VAL A 88 -5.63 -6.48 11.60
C VAL A 88 -6.88 -5.95 12.25
N ARG A 89 -6.68 -5.00 13.16
CA ARG A 89 -7.74 -4.16 13.71
C ARG A 89 -7.43 -2.71 13.33
N LEU A 90 -8.37 -2.06 12.66
CA LEU A 90 -8.32 -0.64 12.36
C LEU A 90 -9.34 0.12 13.20
N GLU A 91 -9.02 1.38 13.46
CA GLU A 91 -9.93 2.36 14.03
C GLU A 91 -9.84 3.61 13.16
N THR A 92 -10.96 4.04 12.59
CA THR A 92 -11.01 5.24 11.75
C THR A 92 -10.88 6.49 12.63
N THR A 93 -10.22 7.53 12.11
CA THR A 93 -9.98 8.76 12.88
C THR A 93 -11.16 9.73 12.86
N THR A 94 -12.06 9.61 11.89
CA THR A 94 -13.20 10.52 11.69
C THR A 94 -14.42 10.14 12.51
N ASP A 95 -14.69 8.85 12.61
CA ASP A 95 -15.93 8.28 13.15
C ASP A 95 -15.68 7.13 14.14
N SER A 96 -14.41 6.83 14.46
CA SER A 96 -14.03 5.78 15.44
C SER A 96 -14.59 4.39 15.11
N GLN A 97 -14.89 4.13 13.85
CA GLN A 97 -15.34 2.83 13.38
C GLN A 97 -14.21 1.82 13.53
N ARG A 98 -14.54 0.69 14.16
CA ARG A 98 -13.61 -0.41 14.36
C ARG A 98 -13.84 -1.50 13.34
N ILE A 99 -12.79 -1.83 12.60
CA ILE A 99 -12.82 -2.87 11.56
C ILE A 99 -11.82 -3.94 11.98
N VAL A 100 -12.26 -5.20 12.02
CA VAL A 100 -11.38 -6.36 12.23
C VAL A 100 -11.51 -7.26 11.01
N GLY A 101 -10.37 -7.68 10.47
CA GLY A 101 -10.34 -8.53 9.28
C GLY A 101 -8.95 -8.96 8.89
N LEU A 102 -8.83 -9.60 7.74
CA LEU A 102 -7.56 -9.99 7.15
C LEU A 102 -7.03 -8.89 6.23
N LEU A 103 -5.80 -8.47 6.45
CA LEU A 103 -5.07 -7.62 5.52
C LEU A 103 -4.71 -8.44 4.28
N ILE A 104 -5.28 -8.04 3.14
CA ILE A 104 -5.01 -8.66 1.84
C ILE A 104 -3.96 -7.82 1.12
N PRO A 105 -2.85 -8.42 0.65
CA PRO A 105 -1.88 -7.71 -0.18
C PRO A 105 -2.52 -7.15 -1.45
N ASN A 106 -2.26 -5.88 -1.80
CA ASN A 106 -2.87 -5.24 -2.97
C ASN A 106 -2.66 -6.03 -4.28
N ALA A 107 -1.52 -6.72 -4.42
CA ALA A 107 -1.24 -7.58 -5.56
C ALA A 107 -2.23 -8.75 -5.72
N ALA A 108 -2.82 -9.22 -4.62
CA ALA A 108 -3.71 -10.37 -4.60
C ALA A 108 -5.19 -9.98 -4.72
N ILE A 109 -5.54 -8.69 -4.68
CA ILE A 109 -6.93 -8.24 -4.59
C ILE A 109 -7.77 -8.71 -5.75
N GLU A 110 -7.28 -8.55 -6.98
CA GLU A 110 -8.01 -8.97 -8.16
C GLU A 110 -8.32 -10.47 -8.15
N SER A 111 -7.32 -11.30 -7.79
CA SER A 111 -7.52 -12.74 -7.68
C SER A 111 -8.46 -13.12 -6.54
N VAL A 112 -8.40 -12.43 -5.40
CA VAL A 112 -9.31 -12.68 -4.27
C VAL A 112 -10.74 -12.31 -4.67
N MET A 113 -10.95 -11.18 -5.33
CA MET A 113 -12.27 -10.75 -5.79
C MET A 113 -12.88 -11.75 -6.80
N GLN A 114 -12.10 -12.22 -7.76
CA GLN A 114 -12.53 -13.23 -8.74
C GLN A 114 -12.90 -14.57 -8.07
N ASP A 115 -12.08 -15.04 -7.12
CA ASP A 115 -12.34 -16.32 -6.45
C ASP A 115 -13.52 -16.19 -5.45
N LEU A 116 -13.78 -15.01 -4.88
CA LEU A 116 -14.92 -14.76 -3.97
C LEU A 116 -16.25 -14.56 -4.70
N SER A 117 -16.25 -13.94 -5.88
CA SER A 117 -17.50 -13.75 -6.66
C SER A 117 -18.17 -15.07 -7.03
N GLY A 118 -17.41 -16.15 -7.21
CA GLY A 118 -17.96 -17.48 -7.49
C GLY A 118 -18.50 -18.23 -6.26
N VAL A 119 -18.30 -17.72 -5.04
CA VAL A 119 -18.79 -18.35 -3.79
C VAL A 119 -20.18 -17.85 -3.41
N ALA A 120 -20.58 -16.67 -3.89
CA ALA A 120 -21.89 -16.08 -3.61
C ALA A 120 -23.06 -16.82 -4.30
N ASP A 121 -22.77 -17.62 -5.32
CA ASP A 121 -23.78 -18.34 -6.11
C ASP A 121 -24.14 -19.74 -5.56
N VAL A 122 -23.64 -20.11 -4.36
CA VAL A 122 -23.79 -21.47 -3.81
C VAL A 122 -24.75 -21.55 -2.61
N GLU A 123 -25.34 -20.44 -2.18
CA GLU A 123 -26.38 -20.41 -1.13
C GLU A 123 -27.63 -19.64 -1.60
N GLY A 124 -28.28 -20.17 -2.66
CA GLY A 124 -29.60 -19.78 -3.13
C GLY A 124 -30.49 -20.98 -3.36
#